data_AF-A0A4R4XPQ1-F1
#
_entry.id   AF-A0A4R4XPQ1-F1
#
_cell.length_a   1.000
_cell.length_b   1.000
_cell.length_c   1.000
_cell.angle_alpha   90.00
_cell.angle_beta   90.00
_cell.angle_gamma   90.00
#
_symmetry.space_group_name_H-M   'P 1'
#
loop_
_entity.id
_entity.type
_entity.pdbx_description
1 polymer ?
#
loop_
_entity_poly.entity_id
_entity_poly.type
_entity_poly.pdbx_seq_one_letter_code
_entity_poly.pdbx_strand_id
1 'polypeptide(L)'
;MMIEIWADVVCGWAHIGKRRMEKALASWGGEPIEVVWRPYQTDPMAPVHSEPLEQALRDPIADGALRACVPGLSPAESRARAADAAVAEGLGPHWGAEWRPNTLRAHQLIALAYEKGGAELQGRVVERVLNAHFVQVRDIGDPAVLSEIAAAEGLADDLAGTGPELVRELLLTGKAKGVRTSPTIVANDLALEGAQPPEAIREFLEDASRHTPRRLPAEVLRLRHAESLLDQSDPLGALTLLRPLMDEHGADRGVRMLAARAYFASAQLNRARTALETLVAESPDDSYARHLLGRTLQRQGRQDEAASHLTLAAAMTPDYA
;
A
#
# COMPACT_ATOMS: atom_id res chain seq x y z
N MET A 1 -19.71 -10.00 -4.11
CA MET A 1 -18.76 -9.12 -3.38
C MET A 1 -17.51 -8.78 -4.19
N MET A 2 -16.78 -7.74 -3.79
CA MET A 2 -15.43 -7.44 -4.28
C MET A 2 -14.39 -8.04 -3.33
N ILE A 3 -13.32 -8.60 -3.88
CA ILE A 3 -12.12 -8.98 -3.13
C ILE A 3 -10.92 -8.18 -3.65
N GLU A 4 -10.03 -7.78 -2.75
CA GLU A 4 -8.79 -7.10 -3.07
C GLU A 4 -7.61 -8.05 -2.85
N ILE A 5 -6.78 -8.27 -3.86
CA ILE A 5 -5.52 -8.99 -3.74
C ILE A 5 -4.38 -7.98 -3.74
N TRP A 6 -3.83 -7.73 -2.55
CA TRP A 6 -2.68 -6.87 -2.36
C TRP A 6 -1.41 -7.68 -2.62
N ALA A 7 -0.73 -7.38 -3.71
CA ALA A 7 0.40 -8.18 -4.14
C ALA A 7 1.43 -7.35 -4.91
N ASP A 8 2.68 -7.81 -4.86
CA ASP A 8 3.75 -7.34 -5.72
C ASP A 8 4.00 -8.33 -6.84
N VAL A 9 4.35 -7.82 -8.02
CA VAL A 9 4.55 -8.62 -9.22
C VAL A 9 5.91 -9.33 -9.27
N VAL A 10 6.81 -8.99 -8.34
CA VAL A 10 8.07 -9.72 -8.08
C VAL A 10 7.91 -10.77 -6.96
N CYS A 11 6.73 -10.86 -6.35
CA CYS A 11 6.46 -11.88 -5.34
C CYS A 11 6.04 -13.19 -6.02
N GLY A 12 6.89 -14.21 -5.91
CA GLY A 12 6.61 -15.53 -6.44
C GLY A 12 5.30 -16.16 -5.94
N TRP A 13 5.02 -15.95 -4.65
CA TRP A 13 3.80 -16.42 -4.01
C TRP A 13 2.55 -15.69 -4.52
N ALA A 14 2.66 -14.48 -5.07
CA ALA A 14 1.52 -13.83 -5.73
C ALA A 14 1.11 -14.57 -7.02
N HIS A 15 2.09 -15.06 -7.80
CA HIS A 15 1.82 -15.84 -9.00
C HIS A 15 1.17 -17.20 -8.68
N ILE A 16 1.72 -17.89 -7.68
CA ILE A 16 1.17 -19.15 -7.16
C ILE A 16 -0.24 -18.91 -6.58
N GLY A 17 -0.40 -17.84 -5.79
CA GLY A 17 -1.66 -17.44 -5.18
C GLY A 17 -2.75 -17.13 -6.20
N LYS A 18 -2.39 -16.54 -7.35
CA LYS A 18 -3.33 -16.33 -8.47
C LYS A 18 -3.94 -17.64 -8.96
N ARG A 19 -3.11 -18.67 -9.19
CA ARG A 19 -3.60 -20.01 -9.60
C ARG A 19 -4.48 -20.66 -8.54
N ARG A 20 -4.11 -20.52 -7.27
CA ARG A 20 -4.90 -21.05 -6.15
C ARG A 20 -6.25 -20.35 -6.01
N MET A 21 -6.28 -19.04 -6.19
CA MET A 21 -7.51 -18.24 -6.23
C MET A 21 -8.40 -18.68 -7.40
N GLU A 22 -7.86 -18.84 -8.61
CA GLU A 22 -8.62 -19.31 -9.77
C GLU A 22 -9.26 -20.70 -9.52
N LYS A 23 -8.51 -21.63 -8.91
CA LYS A 23 -9.03 -22.94 -8.50
C LYS A 23 -10.13 -22.83 -7.44
N ALA A 24 -9.97 -21.96 -6.44
CA ALA A 24 -10.98 -21.72 -5.42
C ALA A 24 -12.28 -21.19 -6.06
N LEU A 25 -12.17 -20.19 -6.94
CA LEU A 25 -13.28 -19.57 -7.65
C LEU A 25 -13.97 -20.51 -8.64
N ALA A 26 -13.27 -21.46 -9.25
CA ALA A 26 -13.87 -22.46 -10.14
C ALA A 26 -14.90 -23.37 -9.41
N SER A 27 -14.75 -23.53 -8.10
CA SER A 27 -15.67 -24.28 -7.24
C SER A 27 -16.61 -23.41 -6.40
N TRP A 28 -16.57 -22.08 -6.61
CA TRP A 28 -17.36 -21.13 -5.84
C TRP A 28 -18.84 -21.15 -6.26
N GLY A 29 -19.72 -21.37 -5.29
CA GLY A 29 -21.18 -21.41 -5.50
C GLY A 29 -21.95 -20.23 -4.90
N GLY A 30 -21.26 -19.22 -4.38
CA GLY A 30 -21.88 -18.06 -3.75
C GLY A 30 -22.16 -16.91 -4.71
N GLU A 31 -22.32 -15.70 -4.17
CA GLU A 31 -22.54 -14.50 -4.97
C GLU A 31 -21.35 -14.19 -5.91
N PRO A 32 -21.56 -13.45 -7.03
CA PRO A 32 -20.48 -13.08 -7.93
C PRO A 32 -19.32 -12.38 -7.22
N ILE A 33 -18.09 -12.80 -7.53
CA ILE A 33 -16.86 -12.22 -6.98
C ILE A 33 -16.16 -11.40 -8.05
N GLU A 34 -15.89 -10.13 -7.76
CA GLU A 34 -15.00 -9.28 -8.53
C GLU A 34 -13.60 -9.28 -7.87
N VAL A 35 -12.57 -9.70 -8.60
CA VAL A 35 -11.19 -9.75 -8.09
C VAL A 35 -10.40 -8.52 -8.54
N VAL A 36 -10.06 -7.66 -7.59
CA VAL A 36 -9.29 -6.44 -7.85
C VAL A 36 -7.88 -6.57 -7.31
N TRP A 37 -6.88 -6.30 -8.15
CA TRP A 37 -5.48 -6.30 -7.74
C TRP A 37 -5.09 -4.93 -7.20
N ARG A 38 -4.39 -4.93 -6.07
CA ARG A 38 -3.91 -3.73 -5.39
C ARG A 38 -2.40 -3.78 -5.25
N PRO A 39 -1.71 -2.64 -5.44
CA PRO A 39 -0.26 -2.61 -5.43
C PRO A 39 0.28 -2.88 -4.02
N TYR A 40 1.32 -3.69 -3.96
CA TYR A 40 2.24 -3.83 -2.84
C TYR A 40 3.66 -3.73 -3.39
N GLN A 41 4.59 -3.14 -2.65
CA GLN A 41 6.01 -3.15 -3.02
C GLN A 41 6.80 -3.87 -1.93
N THR A 42 7.36 -5.01 -2.32
CA THR A 42 8.23 -5.85 -1.49
C THR A 42 9.50 -5.09 -1.15
N ASP A 43 10.05 -4.39 -2.14
CA ASP A 43 11.24 -3.57 -2.02
C ASP A 43 10.99 -2.19 -2.63
N PRO A 44 10.48 -1.22 -1.85
CA PRO A 44 10.30 0.15 -2.31
C PRO A 44 11.62 0.86 -2.66
N MET A 45 12.77 0.31 -2.22
CA MET A 45 14.11 0.86 -2.46
C MET A 45 14.80 0.24 -3.68
N ALA A 46 14.11 -0.64 -4.42
CA ALA A 46 14.61 -1.16 -5.67
C ALA A 46 14.97 -0.01 -6.64
N PRO A 47 16.16 -0.02 -7.25
CA PRO A 47 16.62 1.05 -8.13
C PRO A 47 15.75 1.17 -9.37
N VAL A 48 15.78 2.36 -9.99
CA VAL A 48 15.01 2.65 -11.22
C VAL A 48 15.42 1.73 -12.37
N HIS A 49 16.70 1.38 -12.45
CA HIS A 49 17.22 0.40 -13.38
C HIS A 49 17.32 -0.94 -12.67
N SER A 50 16.80 -1.98 -13.30
CA SER A 50 16.83 -3.32 -12.75
C SER A 50 18.25 -3.86 -12.62
N GLU A 51 18.44 -4.69 -11.60
CA GLU A 51 19.71 -5.34 -11.32
C GLU A 51 19.56 -6.87 -11.47
N PRO A 52 20.62 -7.61 -11.80
CA PRO A 52 20.59 -9.07 -11.70
C PRO A 52 20.29 -9.50 -10.26
N LEU A 53 19.27 -10.32 -10.07
CA LEU A 53 18.78 -10.76 -8.76
C LEU A 53 19.88 -11.44 -7.94
N GLU A 54 20.73 -12.25 -8.59
CA GLU A 54 21.84 -12.92 -7.92
C GLU A 54 22.83 -11.93 -7.29
N GLN A 55 23.06 -10.79 -7.94
CA GLN A 55 23.93 -9.74 -7.41
C GLN A 55 23.24 -8.99 -6.28
N ALA A 56 21.97 -8.64 -6.45
CA ALA A 56 21.19 -7.96 -5.43
C ALA A 56 21.06 -8.76 -4.12
N LEU A 57 20.94 -10.08 -4.20
CA LEU A 57 20.89 -10.96 -3.01
C LEU A 57 22.20 -10.99 -2.20
N ARG A 58 23.28 -10.39 -2.70
CA ARG A 58 24.54 -10.23 -1.95
C ARG A 58 24.53 -8.96 -1.08
N ASP A 59 23.63 -8.02 -1.34
CA ASP A 59 23.40 -6.84 -0.52
C ASP A 59 22.45 -7.18 0.65
N PRO A 60 22.86 -6.97 1.92
CA PRO A 60 22.04 -7.32 3.08
C PRO A 60 20.69 -6.60 3.18
N ILE A 61 20.57 -5.38 2.63
CA ILE A 61 19.33 -4.60 2.64
C ILE A 61 18.35 -5.17 1.62
N ALA A 62 18.81 -5.40 0.38
CA ALA A 62 17.99 -5.99 -0.66
C ALA A 62 17.58 -7.44 -0.31
N ASP A 63 18.52 -8.22 0.22
CA ASP A 63 18.27 -9.57 0.72
C ASP A 63 17.24 -9.56 1.88
N GLY A 64 17.36 -8.63 2.83
CA GLY A 64 16.41 -8.46 3.92
C GLY A 64 14.98 -8.17 3.45
N ALA A 65 14.81 -7.26 2.48
CA ALA A 65 13.50 -6.92 1.91
C ALA A 65 12.86 -8.14 1.21
N LEU A 66 13.65 -8.91 0.47
CA LEU A 66 13.17 -10.09 -0.26
C LEU A 66 12.90 -11.30 0.67
N ARG A 67 13.62 -11.42 1.79
CA ARG A 67 13.43 -12.48 2.80
C ARG A 67 12.21 -12.29 3.69
N ALA A 68 11.70 -11.08 3.84
CA ALA A 68 10.55 -10.79 4.69
C ALA A 68 9.32 -11.66 4.39
N CYS A 69 9.22 -12.20 3.16
CA CYS A 69 8.13 -13.08 2.75
C CYS A 69 8.19 -14.50 3.34
N VAL A 70 9.36 -15.06 3.66
CA VAL A 70 9.49 -16.42 4.23
C VAL A 70 10.61 -16.46 5.29
N PRO A 71 10.29 -16.18 6.57
CA PRO A 71 11.28 -16.23 7.64
C PRO A 71 11.88 -17.64 7.82
N GLY A 72 13.18 -17.72 8.07
CA GLY A 72 13.85 -18.95 8.49
C GLY A 72 14.41 -19.84 7.37
N LEU A 73 14.26 -19.46 6.09
CA LEU A 73 14.92 -20.13 4.96
C LEU A 73 16.00 -19.24 4.35
N SER A 74 17.03 -19.85 3.76
CA SER A 74 17.95 -19.12 2.88
C SER A 74 17.24 -18.67 1.59
N PRO A 75 17.75 -17.64 0.88
CA PRO A 75 17.17 -17.21 -0.40
C PRO A 75 17.12 -18.31 -1.46
N ALA A 76 18.08 -19.24 -1.44
CA ALA A 76 18.08 -20.37 -2.37
C ALA A 76 16.97 -21.37 -2.05
N GLU A 77 16.80 -21.74 -0.78
CA GLU A 77 15.74 -22.66 -0.34
C GLU A 77 14.35 -22.07 -0.55
N SER A 78 14.15 -20.78 -0.23
CA SER A 78 12.89 -20.08 -0.46
C SER A 78 12.50 -20.08 -1.94
N ARG A 79 13.46 -19.82 -2.84
CA ARG A 79 13.23 -19.85 -4.30
C ARG A 79 12.95 -21.26 -4.81
N ALA A 80 13.70 -22.27 -4.36
CA ALA A 80 13.46 -23.65 -4.75
C ALA A 80 12.05 -24.11 -4.35
N ARG A 81 11.64 -23.81 -3.11
CA ARG A 81 10.28 -24.09 -2.62
C ARG A 81 9.19 -23.40 -3.44
N ALA A 82 9.42 -22.14 -3.81
CA ALA A 82 8.49 -21.40 -4.66
C ALA A 82 8.40 -22.00 -6.08
N ALA A 83 9.54 -22.40 -6.67
CA ALA A 83 9.57 -23.06 -7.97
C ALA A 83 8.82 -24.40 -7.95
N ASP A 84 9.06 -25.25 -6.95
CA ASP A 84 8.34 -26.54 -6.80
C ASP A 84 6.83 -26.32 -6.68
N ALA A 85 6.42 -25.34 -5.88
CA ALA A 85 5.01 -24.96 -5.74
C ALA A 85 4.43 -24.45 -7.07
N ALA A 86 5.16 -23.60 -7.80
CA ALA A 86 4.74 -23.08 -9.10
C ALA A 86 4.53 -24.21 -10.12
N VAL A 87 5.43 -25.20 -10.16
CA VAL A 87 5.29 -26.40 -11.00
C VAL A 87 4.04 -27.19 -10.61
N ALA A 88 3.80 -27.40 -9.31
CA ALA A 88 2.62 -28.10 -8.81
C ALA A 88 1.30 -27.36 -9.14
N GLU A 89 1.35 -26.03 -9.25
CA GLU A 89 0.22 -25.21 -9.70
C GLU A 89 0.08 -25.13 -11.24
N GLY A 90 0.98 -25.75 -12.00
CA GLY A 90 0.92 -25.79 -13.46
C GLY A 90 1.52 -24.58 -14.17
N LEU A 91 2.41 -23.82 -13.51
CA LEU A 91 3.08 -22.64 -14.09
C LEU A 91 4.27 -22.98 -15.02
N GLY A 92 4.53 -24.27 -15.23
CA GLY A 92 5.57 -24.77 -16.13
C GLY A 92 6.84 -25.22 -15.39
N PRO A 93 7.69 -26.04 -16.05
CA PRO A 93 8.89 -26.63 -15.43
C PRO A 93 10.05 -25.64 -15.25
N HIS A 94 10.01 -24.51 -15.96
CA HIS A 94 11.00 -23.44 -15.85
C HIS A 94 10.29 -22.21 -15.28
N TRP A 95 10.45 -22.01 -13.98
CA TRP A 95 9.82 -20.90 -13.25
C TRP A 95 10.83 -20.30 -12.27
N GLY A 96 11.01 -18.99 -12.33
CA GLY A 96 11.94 -18.24 -11.49
C GLY A 96 12.25 -16.85 -12.06
N ALA A 97 12.81 -15.99 -11.23
CA ALA A 97 13.19 -14.63 -11.61
C ALA A 97 14.72 -14.48 -11.66
N GLU A 98 15.20 -13.65 -12.59
CA GLU A 98 16.62 -13.26 -12.70
C GLU A 98 16.85 -11.77 -12.45
N TRP A 99 15.79 -10.97 -12.33
CA TRP A 99 15.87 -9.52 -12.19
C TRP A 99 15.32 -9.07 -10.84
N ARG A 100 15.92 -8.02 -10.27
CA ARG A 100 15.35 -7.17 -9.21
C ARG A 100 14.92 -5.84 -9.85
N PRO A 101 13.65 -5.72 -10.29
CA PRO A 101 13.12 -4.49 -10.85
C PRO A 101 12.44 -3.62 -9.78
N ASN A 102 12.36 -2.31 -10.02
CA ASN A 102 11.36 -1.48 -9.36
C ASN A 102 9.98 -1.72 -10.00
N THR A 103 8.99 -2.09 -9.20
CA THR A 103 7.67 -2.51 -9.69
C THR A 103 6.67 -1.38 -9.87
N LEU A 104 7.05 -0.12 -9.64
CA LEU A 104 6.12 1.02 -9.72
C LEU A 104 5.44 1.13 -11.09
N ARG A 105 6.22 1.01 -12.18
CA ARG A 105 5.66 1.09 -13.55
C ARG A 105 4.74 -0.09 -13.88
N ALA A 106 5.09 -1.29 -13.42
CA ALA A 106 4.22 -2.45 -13.57
C ALA A 106 2.89 -2.24 -12.83
N HIS A 107 2.93 -1.68 -11.63
CA HIS A 107 1.71 -1.31 -10.87
C HIS A 107 0.91 -0.19 -11.54
N GLN A 108 1.55 0.77 -12.21
CA GLN A 108 0.86 1.78 -13.01
C GLN A 108 0.11 1.15 -14.19
N LEU A 109 0.75 0.23 -14.92
CA LEU A 109 0.10 -0.53 -15.99
C LEU A 109 -1.09 -1.35 -15.47
N ILE A 110 -0.95 -2.00 -14.31
CA ILE A 110 -2.04 -2.77 -13.68
C ILE A 110 -3.19 -1.84 -13.25
N ALA A 111 -2.91 -0.64 -12.73
CA ALA A 111 -3.93 0.34 -12.39
C ALA A 111 -4.65 0.86 -13.65
N LEU A 112 -3.91 1.14 -14.73
CA LEU A 112 -4.46 1.54 -16.03
C LEU A 112 -5.40 0.48 -16.60
N ALA A 113 -5.01 -0.78 -16.51
CA ALA A 113 -5.81 -1.91 -16.97
C ALA A 113 -7.18 -1.96 -16.27
N TYR A 114 -7.21 -1.69 -14.96
CA TYR A 114 -8.46 -1.58 -14.20
C TYR A 114 -9.31 -0.39 -14.64
N GLU A 115 -8.70 0.79 -14.82
CA GLU A 115 -9.41 1.99 -15.26
C GLU A 115 -10.06 1.80 -16.65
N LYS A 116 -9.35 1.18 -17.59
CA LYS A 116 -9.80 1.04 -18.99
C LYS A 116 -10.71 -0.15 -19.24
N GLY A 117 -10.58 -1.23 -18.47
CA GLY A 117 -11.30 -2.49 -18.75
C GLY A 117 -11.72 -3.29 -17.52
N GLY A 118 -11.71 -2.69 -16.34
CA GLY A 118 -12.18 -3.30 -15.10
C GLY A 118 -11.31 -4.47 -14.61
N ALA A 119 -11.87 -5.23 -13.66
CA ALA A 119 -11.19 -6.33 -12.98
C ALA A 119 -10.68 -7.43 -13.94
N GLU A 120 -11.43 -7.74 -15.01
CA GLU A 120 -11.04 -8.79 -15.95
C GLU A 120 -9.79 -8.41 -16.76
N LEU A 121 -9.74 -7.19 -17.32
CA LEU A 121 -8.55 -6.71 -18.04
C LEU A 121 -7.37 -6.57 -17.08
N GLN A 122 -7.61 -6.07 -15.87
CA GLN A 122 -6.58 -6.00 -14.83
C GLN A 122 -5.98 -7.38 -14.54
N GLY A 123 -6.81 -8.40 -14.34
CA GLY A 123 -6.36 -9.77 -14.07
C GLY A 123 -5.52 -10.37 -15.20
N ARG A 124 -5.83 -10.08 -16.46
CA ARG A 124 -5.03 -10.51 -17.63
C ARG A 124 -3.68 -9.80 -17.69
N VAL A 125 -3.64 -8.49 -17.41
CA VAL A 125 -2.39 -7.73 -17.37
C VAL A 125 -1.49 -8.22 -16.23
N VAL A 126 -2.05 -8.46 -15.03
CA VAL A 126 -1.30 -9.07 -13.91
C VAL A 126 -0.71 -10.42 -14.31
N GLU A 127 -1.50 -11.29 -14.94
CA GLU A 127 -1.03 -12.57 -15.46
C GLU A 127 0.14 -12.41 -16.44
N ARG A 128 0.08 -11.46 -17.36
CA ARG A 128 1.17 -11.21 -18.31
C ARG A 128 2.43 -10.70 -17.66
N VAL A 129 2.33 -9.76 -16.72
CA VAL A 129 3.50 -9.25 -15.99
C VAL A 129 4.16 -10.36 -15.17
N LEU A 130 3.36 -11.18 -14.48
CA LEU A 130 3.86 -12.33 -13.72
C LEU A 130 4.53 -13.38 -14.62
N ASN A 131 3.95 -13.69 -15.79
CA ASN A 131 4.58 -14.59 -16.77
C ASN A 131 5.86 -14.00 -17.35
N ALA A 132 5.87 -12.71 -17.71
CA ALA A 132 7.04 -12.04 -18.22
C ALA A 132 8.20 -12.16 -17.22
N HIS A 133 7.93 -11.93 -15.93
CA HIS A 133 8.96 -11.98 -14.89
C HIS A 133 9.42 -13.40 -14.54
N PHE A 134 8.49 -14.33 -14.30
CA PHE A 134 8.81 -15.64 -13.73
C PHE A 134 8.94 -16.78 -14.74
N VAL A 135 8.31 -16.68 -15.90
CA VAL A 135 8.30 -17.77 -16.89
C VAL A 135 9.19 -17.42 -18.08
N GLN A 136 9.11 -16.18 -18.54
CA GLN A 136 9.92 -15.67 -19.65
C GLN A 136 11.22 -15.01 -19.19
N VAL A 137 11.39 -14.83 -17.88
CA VAL A 137 12.61 -14.29 -17.25
C VAL A 137 13.00 -12.90 -17.79
N ARG A 138 11.99 -12.09 -18.11
CA ARG A 138 12.15 -10.73 -18.63
C ARG A 138 12.24 -9.71 -17.51
N ASP A 139 12.91 -8.61 -17.80
CA ASP A 139 12.99 -7.46 -16.92
C ASP A 139 11.70 -6.62 -16.99
N ILE A 140 10.82 -6.76 -16.00
CA ILE A 140 9.58 -5.97 -15.91
C ILE A 140 9.81 -4.53 -15.39
N GLY A 141 11.05 -4.15 -15.08
CA GLY A 141 11.45 -2.76 -14.85
C GLY A 141 11.76 -1.99 -16.14
N ASP A 142 12.02 -2.71 -17.24
CA ASP A 142 12.23 -2.13 -18.58
C ASP A 142 10.90 -1.62 -19.16
N PRO A 143 10.79 -0.31 -19.48
CA PRO A 143 9.60 0.24 -20.12
C PRO A 143 9.20 -0.47 -21.42
N ALA A 144 10.15 -0.98 -22.21
CA ALA A 144 9.84 -1.67 -23.46
C ALA A 144 9.05 -2.96 -23.22
N VAL A 145 9.42 -3.72 -22.18
CA VAL A 145 8.71 -4.95 -21.78
C VAL A 145 7.27 -4.63 -21.37
N LEU A 146 7.07 -3.55 -20.61
CA LEU A 146 5.74 -3.13 -20.16
C LEU A 146 4.87 -2.58 -21.31
N SER A 147 5.45 -1.82 -22.25
CA SER A 147 4.75 -1.35 -23.45
C SER A 147 4.30 -2.51 -24.34
N GLU A 148 5.12 -3.56 -24.50
CA GLU A 148 4.70 -4.77 -25.24
C GLU A 148 3.50 -5.46 -24.56
N ILE A 149 3.51 -5.58 -23.23
CA ILE A 149 2.39 -6.16 -22.47
C ILE A 149 1.13 -5.29 -22.62
N ALA A 150 1.27 -3.97 -22.53
CA ALA A 150 0.17 -3.03 -22.70
C ALA A 150 -0.45 -3.15 -24.11
N ALA A 151 0.38 -3.12 -25.15
CA ALA A 151 -0.05 -3.24 -26.54
C ALA A 151 -0.76 -4.56 -26.83
N ALA A 152 -0.29 -5.68 -26.25
CA ALA A 152 -0.90 -6.99 -26.41
C ALA A 152 -2.33 -7.08 -25.81
N GLU A 153 -2.67 -6.21 -24.86
CA GLU A 153 -4.00 -6.12 -24.26
C GLU A 153 -4.82 -4.92 -24.78
N GLY A 154 -4.34 -4.25 -25.82
CA GLY A 154 -5.03 -3.10 -26.42
C GLY A 154 -5.02 -1.84 -25.55
N LEU A 155 -4.13 -1.76 -24.57
CA LEU A 155 -3.88 -0.55 -23.80
C LEU A 155 -2.97 0.36 -24.62
N ALA A 156 -3.40 1.61 -24.84
CA ALA A 156 -2.57 2.61 -25.50
C ALA A 156 -1.26 2.81 -24.73
N ASP A 157 -0.21 3.28 -25.41
CA ASP A 157 1.14 3.53 -24.86
C ASP A 157 1.18 4.66 -23.81
N ASP A 158 0.02 5.06 -23.27
CA ASP A 158 -0.15 6.11 -22.27
C ASP A 158 0.15 5.61 -20.84
N LEU A 159 1.22 4.81 -20.70
CA LEU A 159 1.81 4.51 -19.39
C LEU A 159 2.23 5.78 -18.64
N ALA A 160 2.40 6.90 -19.37
CA ALA A 160 2.66 8.22 -18.82
C ALA A 160 1.41 8.90 -18.22
N GLY A 161 0.19 8.56 -18.66
CA GLY A 161 -1.05 9.24 -18.29
C GLY A 161 -1.75 8.71 -17.05
N THR A 162 -1.53 7.43 -16.69
CA THR A 162 -1.96 6.90 -15.39
C THR A 162 -1.00 7.35 -14.29
N GLY A 163 -1.42 8.38 -13.58
CA GLY A 163 -0.59 9.14 -12.66
C GLY A 163 0.10 8.25 -11.60
N PRO A 164 1.43 8.36 -11.40
CA PRO A 164 2.13 7.73 -10.28
C PRO A 164 1.50 8.05 -8.91
N GLU A 165 0.69 9.11 -8.85
CA GLU A 165 -0.11 9.51 -7.71
C GLU A 165 -1.12 8.44 -7.28
N LEU A 166 -1.86 7.82 -8.21
CA LEU A 166 -2.88 6.82 -7.87
C LEU A 166 -2.24 5.58 -7.24
N VAL A 167 -1.17 5.06 -7.85
CA VAL A 167 -0.46 3.89 -7.33
C VAL A 167 0.14 4.20 -5.96
N ARG A 168 0.68 5.40 -5.77
CA ARG A 168 1.21 5.84 -4.47
C ARG A 168 0.12 5.94 -3.40
N GLU A 169 -1.06 6.48 -3.73
CA GLU A 169 -2.20 6.53 -2.82
C GLU A 169 -2.70 5.13 -2.45
N LEU A 170 -2.74 4.20 -3.41
CA LEU A 170 -3.11 2.81 -3.16
C LEU A 170 -2.09 2.10 -2.27
N LEU A 171 -0.78 2.26 -2.50
CA LEU A 171 0.27 1.71 -1.63
C LEU A 171 0.13 2.21 -0.18
N LEU A 172 -0.11 3.51 -0.01
CA LEU A 172 -0.37 4.11 1.31
C LEU A 172 -1.66 3.58 1.94
N THR A 173 -2.70 3.34 1.15
CA THR A 173 -3.95 2.74 1.62
C THR A 173 -3.72 1.32 2.10
N GLY A 174 -2.95 0.50 1.39
CA GLY A 174 -2.59 -0.85 1.83
C GLY A 174 -1.86 -0.85 3.16
N LYS A 175 -0.86 0.01 3.30
CA LYS A 175 -0.13 0.23 4.56
C LYS A 175 -1.07 0.68 5.69
N ALA A 176 -1.97 1.63 5.43
CA ALA A 176 -2.94 2.11 6.41
C ALA A 176 -3.92 1.03 6.88
N LYS A 177 -4.28 0.10 5.97
CA LYS A 177 -5.10 -1.09 6.25
C LYS A 177 -4.34 -2.20 7.00
N GLY A 178 -3.03 -2.05 7.21
CA GLY A 178 -2.20 -3.05 7.89
C GLY A 178 -1.74 -4.20 7.01
N VAL A 179 -1.76 -4.05 5.68
CA VAL A 179 -1.19 -5.03 4.76
C VAL A 179 0.32 -5.03 4.90
N ARG A 180 0.88 -6.18 5.30
CA ARG A 180 2.32 -6.33 5.60
C ARG A 180 3.03 -7.37 4.74
N THR A 181 2.30 -8.11 3.91
CA THR A 181 2.86 -9.19 3.11
C THR A 181 2.15 -9.33 1.77
N SER A 182 2.86 -9.90 0.79
CA SER A 182 2.35 -10.23 -0.53
C SER A 182 2.31 -11.75 -0.73
N PRO A 183 1.21 -12.33 -1.25
CA PRO A 183 -0.10 -11.69 -1.42
C PRO A 183 -0.86 -11.59 -0.09
N THR A 184 -1.75 -10.60 0.05
CA THR A 184 -2.80 -10.57 1.08
C THR A 184 -4.15 -10.41 0.40
N ILE A 185 -5.08 -11.32 0.67
CA ILE A 185 -6.46 -11.28 0.14
C ILE A 185 -7.32 -10.56 1.18
N VAL A 186 -8.06 -9.54 0.78
CA VAL A 186 -8.98 -8.78 1.64
C VAL A 186 -10.39 -8.85 1.07
N ALA A 187 -11.36 -9.21 1.90
CA ALA A 187 -12.77 -9.31 1.53
C ALA A 187 -13.64 -8.91 2.72
N ASN A 188 -14.54 -7.94 2.53
CA ASN A 188 -15.45 -7.44 3.58
C ASN A 188 -14.77 -7.23 4.94
N ASP A 189 -13.71 -6.41 5.00
CA ASP A 189 -12.92 -6.11 6.21
C ASP A 189 -12.17 -7.30 6.85
N LEU A 190 -12.25 -8.51 6.29
CA LEU A 190 -11.42 -9.66 6.67
C LEU A 190 -10.19 -9.77 5.75
N ALA A 191 -9.11 -10.32 6.28
CA ALA A 191 -7.86 -10.52 5.53
C ALA A 191 -7.31 -11.94 5.68
N LEU A 192 -6.75 -12.47 4.61
CA LEU A 192 -6.04 -13.74 4.54
C LEU A 192 -4.64 -13.50 3.97
N GLU A 193 -3.61 -13.70 4.79
CA GLU A 193 -2.22 -13.49 4.42
C GLU A 193 -1.62 -14.72 3.72
N GLY A 194 -0.84 -14.49 2.66
CA GLY A 194 -0.08 -15.51 1.93
C GLY A 194 -0.86 -16.24 0.84
N ALA A 195 -0.13 -17.05 0.06
CA ALA A 195 -0.68 -17.88 -0.99
C ALA A 195 -1.29 -19.17 -0.42
N GLN A 196 -2.41 -19.06 0.30
CA GLN A 196 -3.06 -20.20 0.95
C GLN A 196 -3.58 -21.26 -0.05
N PRO A 197 -3.74 -22.53 0.36
CA PRO A 197 -4.34 -23.57 -0.47
C PRO A 197 -5.74 -23.17 -0.98
N PRO A 198 -6.19 -23.67 -2.16
CA PRO A 198 -7.50 -23.33 -2.72
C PRO A 198 -8.67 -23.54 -1.75
N GLU A 199 -8.61 -24.59 -0.93
CA GLU A 199 -9.65 -24.94 0.04
C GLU A 199 -9.76 -23.90 1.16
N ALA A 200 -8.62 -23.41 1.66
CA ALA A 200 -8.55 -22.38 2.68
C ALA A 200 -8.97 -21.00 2.13
N ILE A 201 -8.62 -20.69 0.88
CA ILE A 201 -9.13 -19.50 0.19
C ILE A 201 -10.65 -19.57 0.09
N ARG A 202 -11.21 -20.71 -0.31
CA ARG A 202 -12.67 -20.89 -0.40
C ARG A 202 -13.36 -20.71 0.95
N GLU A 203 -12.85 -21.34 2.01
CA GLU A 203 -13.38 -21.19 3.38
C GLU A 203 -13.37 -19.72 3.82
N PHE A 204 -12.28 -19.01 3.57
CA PHE A 204 -12.19 -17.57 3.81
C PHE A 204 -13.24 -16.76 3.03
N LEU A 205 -13.48 -17.08 1.75
CA LEU A 205 -14.51 -16.41 0.95
C LEU A 205 -15.92 -16.70 1.47
N GLU A 206 -16.18 -17.91 1.97
CA GLU A 206 -17.45 -18.25 2.62
C GLU A 206 -17.65 -17.42 3.89
N ASP A 207 -16.63 -17.29 4.74
CA ASP A 207 -16.67 -16.45 5.94
C ASP A 207 -16.86 -14.97 5.60
N ALA A 208 -16.09 -14.45 4.64
CA ALA A 208 -16.19 -13.07 4.20
C ALA A 208 -17.57 -12.74 3.61
N SER A 209 -18.20 -13.68 2.89
CA SER A 209 -19.55 -13.49 2.34
C SER A 209 -20.63 -13.35 3.41
N ARG A 210 -20.40 -13.89 4.61
CA ARG A 210 -21.28 -13.75 5.77
C ARG A 210 -20.99 -12.49 6.59
N HIS A 211 -19.83 -11.87 6.37
CA HIS A 211 -19.43 -10.65 7.07
C HIS A 211 -20.06 -9.41 6.42
N THR A 212 -20.70 -8.55 7.23
CA THR A 212 -21.21 -7.27 6.76
C THR A 212 -20.16 -6.18 7.01
N PRO A 213 -19.50 -5.65 5.97
CA PRO A 213 -18.44 -4.67 6.15
C PRO A 213 -18.98 -3.34 6.67
N ARG A 214 -18.14 -2.60 7.38
CA ARG A 214 -18.50 -1.28 7.88
C ARG A 214 -18.51 -0.29 6.72
N ARG A 215 -19.70 0.15 6.30
CA ARG A 215 -19.84 1.19 5.27
C ARG A 215 -19.61 2.57 5.87
N LEU A 216 -18.54 3.21 5.44
CA LEU A 216 -18.20 4.59 5.78
C LEU A 216 -18.09 5.41 4.49
N PRO A 217 -18.41 6.72 4.54
CA PRO A 217 -18.12 7.61 3.43
C PRO A 217 -16.63 7.60 3.06
N ALA A 218 -16.32 7.83 1.78
CA ALA A 218 -14.95 7.75 1.26
C ALA A 218 -14.01 8.72 1.95
N GLU A 219 -14.50 9.91 2.27
CA GLU A 219 -13.80 10.95 3.03
C GLU A 219 -13.45 10.50 4.46
N VAL A 220 -14.35 9.78 5.12
CA VAL A 220 -14.12 9.23 6.47
C VAL A 220 -13.09 8.10 6.42
N LEU A 221 -13.15 7.22 5.42
CA LEU A 221 -12.14 6.18 5.22
C LEU A 221 -10.76 6.78 4.97
N ARG A 222 -10.67 7.79 4.11
CA ARG A 222 -9.42 8.49 3.81
C ARG A 222 -8.84 9.17 5.05
N LEU A 223 -9.67 9.81 5.88
CA LEU A 223 -9.24 10.40 7.15
C LEU A 223 -8.67 9.34 8.10
N ARG A 224 -9.38 8.21 8.27
CA ARG A 224 -8.91 7.09 9.11
C ARG A 224 -7.63 6.46 8.61
N HIS A 225 -7.47 6.31 7.30
CA HIS A 225 -6.23 5.81 6.72
C HIS A 225 -5.06 6.77 6.98
N ALA A 226 -5.28 8.08 6.82
CA ALA A 226 -4.26 9.06 7.15
C ALA A 226 -3.88 9.04 8.65
N GLU A 227 -4.85 8.86 9.53
CA GLU A 227 -4.58 8.71 10.97
C GLU A 227 -3.77 7.44 11.26
N SER A 228 -4.15 6.30 10.69
CA SER A 228 -3.39 5.05 10.79
C SER A 228 -1.94 5.21 10.30
N LEU A 229 -1.71 5.92 9.19
CA LEU A 229 -0.35 6.20 8.72
C LEU A 229 0.45 7.05 9.70
N LEU A 230 -0.16 8.05 10.31
CA LEU A 230 0.50 8.88 11.31
C LEU A 230 0.88 8.07 12.55
N ASP A 231 -0.02 7.19 13.02
CA ASP A 231 0.24 6.29 14.15
C ASP A 231 1.35 5.28 13.84
N GLN A 232 1.49 4.88 12.57
CA GLN A 232 2.61 4.10 12.04
C GLN A 232 3.88 4.93 11.77
N SER A 233 3.95 6.16 12.28
CA SER A 233 5.09 7.09 12.10
C SER A 233 5.38 7.44 10.63
N ASP A 234 4.36 7.50 9.79
CA ASP A 234 4.43 7.94 8.39
C ASP A 234 3.65 9.24 8.15
N PRO A 235 4.16 10.39 8.65
CA PRO A 235 3.45 11.66 8.53
C PRO A 235 3.39 12.17 7.09
N LEU A 236 4.33 11.81 6.22
CA LEU A 236 4.32 12.21 4.81
C LEU A 236 3.30 11.41 4.01
N GLY A 237 3.15 10.11 4.29
CA GLY A 237 2.07 9.29 3.78
C GLY A 237 0.70 9.80 4.23
N ALA A 238 0.56 10.12 5.53
CA ALA A 238 -0.66 10.73 6.07
C ALA A 238 -1.04 12.02 5.33
N LEU A 239 -0.09 12.94 5.12
CA LEU A 239 -0.31 14.18 4.37
C LEU A 239 -0.67 13.94 2.89
N THR A 240 -0.12 12.89 2.29
CA THR A 240 -0.47 12.50 0.92
C THR A 240 -1.94 12.10 0.83
N LEU A 241 -2.41 11.25 1.75
CA LEU A 241 -3.82 10.86 1.81
C LEU A 241 -4.75 12.00 2.28
N LEU A 242 -4.26 12.95 3.08
CA LEU A 242 -5.06 14.08 3.54
C LEU A 242 -5.27 15.16 2.48
N ARG A 243 -4.39 15.26 1.47
CA ARG A 243 -4.42 16.38 0.51
C ARG A 243 -5.81 16.65 -0.08
N PRO A 244 -6.55 15.65 -0.62
CA PRO A 244 -7.91 15.90 -1.13
C PRO A 244 -8.88 16.42 -0.05
N LEU A 245 -8.76 15.91 1.18
CA LEU A 245 -9.59 16.36 2.31
C LEU A 245 -9.23 17.77 2.75
N MET A 246 -7.97 18.17 2.64
CA MET A 246 -7.56 19.53 2.94
C MET A 246 -8.08 20.52 1.90
N ASP A 247 -8.13 20.11 0.63
CA ASP A 247 -8.62 20.94 -0.47
C ASP A 247 -10.14 21.14 -0.40
N GLU A 248 -10.90 20.09 -0.06
CA GLU A 248 -12.37 20.12 0.00
C GLU A 248 -12.93 20.48 1.40
N HIS A 249 -12.25 20.08 2.46
CA HIS A 249 -12.71 20.14 3.85
C HIS A 249 -11.66 20.75 4.81
N GLY A 250 -10.75 21.61 4.33
CA GLY A 250 -9.69 22.20 5.15
C GLY A 250 -10.15 23.07 6.34
N ALA A 251 -11.45 23.43 6.38
CA ALA A 251 -12.07 24.10 7.51
C ALA A 251 -12.53 23.13 8.61
N ASP A 252 -12.67 21.83 8.32
CA ASP A 252 -13.05 20.83 9.32
C ASP A 252 -11.95 20.71 10.39
N ARG A 253 -12.38 20.74 11.66
CA ARG A 253 -11.47 20.68 12.81
C ARG A 253 -10.65 19.39 12.82
N GLY A 254 -11.25 18.25 12.49
CA GLY A 254 -10.58 16.95 12.49
C GLY A 254 -9.52 16.85 11.40
N VAL A 255 -9.86 17.27 10.17
CA VAL A 255 -8.92 17.33 9.05
C VAL A 255 -7.75 18.25 9.38
N ARG A 256 -8.03 19.47 9.88
CA ARG A 256 -6.99 20.45 10.22
C ARG A 256 -6.10 19.98 11.37
N MET A 257 -6.69 19.37 12.40
CA MET A 257 -5.95 18.80 13.53
C MET A 257 -5.00 17.69 13.08
N LEU A 258 -5.49 16.76 12.26
CA LEU A 258 -4.66 15.66 11.77
C LEU A 258 -3.54 16.17 10.86
N ALA A 259 -3.83 17.14 9.98
CA ALA A 259 -2.80 17.81 9.17
C ALA A 259 -1.75 18.52 10.05
N ALA A 260 -2.16 19.22 11.11
CA ALA A 260 -1.25 19.86 12.05
C ALA A 260 -0.32 18.86 12.76
N ARG A 261 -0.88 17.74 13.25
CA ARG A 261 -0.09 16.64 13.84
C ARG A 261 0.92 16.09 12.83
N ALA A 262 0.49 15.85 11.59
CA ALA A 262 1.37 15.33 10.55
C ALA A 262 2.46 16.33 10.15
N TYR A 263 2.15 17.63 10.02
CA TYR A 263 3.15 18.68 9.77
C TYR A 263 4.17 18.76 10.90
N PHE A 264 3.74 18.69 12.15
CA PHE A 264 4.65 18.67 13.30
C PHE A 264 5.59 17.46 13.24
N ALA A 265 5.03 16.26 13.06
CA ALA A 265 5.79 15.01 12.97
C ALA A 265 6.79 15.02 11.80
N SER A 266 6.45 15.64 10.67
CA SER A 266 7.34 15.78 9.51
C SER A 266 8.21 17.06 9.54
N ALA A 267 8.33 17.75 10.68
CA ALA A 267 9.11 18.99 10.84
C ALA A 267 8.71 20.18 9.92
N GLN A 268 7.51 20.19 9.36
CA GLN A 268 6.95 21.32 8.60
C GLN A 268 6.38 22.38 9.56
N LEU A 269 7.24 22.93 10.43
CA LEU A 269 6.82 23.69 11.63
C LEU A 269 6.02 24.96 11.31
N ASN A 270 6.29 25.65 10.20
CA ASN A 270 5.50 26.81 9.78
C ASN A 270 4.04 26.43 9.46
N ARG A 271 3.84 25.33 8.73
CA ARG A 271 2.50 24.83 8.38
C ARG A 271 1.76 24.32 9.62
N ALA A 272 2.47 23.60 10.49
CA ALA A 272 1.93 23.16 11.78
C ALA A 272 1.46 24.36 12.61
N ARG A 273 2.31 25.39 12.76
CA ARG A 273 1.98 26.61 13.49
C ARG A 273 0.73 27.29 12.95
N THR A 274 0.66 27.56 11.64
CA THR A 274 -0.50 28.24 11.02
C THR A 274 -1.80 27.47 11.24
N ALA A 275 -1.78 26.15 11.08
CA ALA A 275 -2.96 25.31 11.33
C ALA A 275 -3.37 25.35 12.82
N LEU A 276 -2.41 25.29 13.74
CA LEU A 276 -2.65 25.28 15.18
C LEU A 276 -3.08 26.63 15.74
N GLU A 277 -2.54 27.74 15.25
CA GLU A 277 -2.99 29.09 15.58
C GLU A 277 -4.48 29.25 15.22
N THR A 278 -4.90 28.71 14.07
CA THR A 278 -6.31 28.70 13.65
C THR A 278 -7.17 27.86 14.60
N LEU A 279 -6.73 26.64 14.92
CA LEU A 279 -7.46 25.74 15.85
C LEU A 279 -7.62 26.35 17.25
N VAL A 280 -6.56 26.96 17.80
CA VAL A 280 -6.59 27.59 19.12
C VAL A 280 -7.43 28.87 19.12
N ALA A 281 -7.46 29.62 18.00
CA ALA A 281 -8.32 30.80 17.88
C ALA A 281 -9.82 30.42 17.83
N GLU A 282 -10.17 29.35 17.13
CA GLU A 282 -11.54 28.84 17.02
C GLU A 282 -12.00 28.12 18.30
N SER A 283 -11.10 27.40 18.97
CA SER A 283 -11.39 26.65 20.21
C SER A 283 -10.28 26.87 21.25
N PRO A 284 -10.34 27.99 21.99
CA PRO A 284 -9.35 28.32 23.01
C PRO A 284 -9.28 27.33 24.17
N ASP A 285 -10.22 26.39 24.28
CA ASP A 285 -10.27 25.36 25.31
C ASP A 285 -9.75 23.99 24.81
N ASP A 286 -9.24 23.91 23.59
CA ASP A 286 -8.59 22.70 23.07
C ASP A 286 -7.18 22.57 23.66
N SER A 287 -7.06 21.85 24.78
CA SER A 287 -5.79 21.66 25.49
C SER A 287 -4.74 20.95 24.62
N TYR A 288 -5.15 20.03 23.76
CA TYR A 288 -4.25 19.33 22.84
C TYR A 288 -3.71 20.25 21.75
N ALA A 289 -4.58 21.05 21.10
CA ALA A 289 -4.16 22.06 20.12
C ALA A 289 -3.15 23.04 20.73
N ARG A 290 -3.42 23.51 21.96
CA ARG A 290 -2.51 24.40 22.69
C ARG A 290 -1.18 23.75 23.01
N HIS A 291 -1.21 22.51 23.50
CA HIS A 291 0.01 21.76 23.80
C HIS A 291 0.86 21.63 22.54
N LEU A 292 0.27 21.17 21.43
CA LEU A 292 0.97 20.96 20.18
C LEU A 292 1.48 22.28 19.58
N LEU A 293 0.74 23.39 19.71
CA LEU A 293 1.20 24.73 19.31
C LEU A 293 2.43 25.15 20.13
N GLY A 294 2.38 24.99 21.45
CA GLY A 294 3.49 25.25 22.34
C GLY A 294 4.74 24.43 21.95
N ARG A 295 4.60 23.13 21.73
CA ARG A 295 5.70 22.25 21.27
C ARG A 295 6.24 22.65 19.89
N THR A 296 5.36 23.09 18.99
CA THR A 296 5.75 23.61 17.67
C THR A 296 6.60 24.87 17.81
N LEU A 297 6.17 25.83 18.64
CA LEU A 297 6.89 27.08 18.90
C LEU A 297 8.25 26.82 19.58
N GLN A 298 8.33 25.86 20.52
CA GLN A 298 9.60 25.45 21.12
C GLN A 298 10.58 24.93 20.07
N ARG A 299 10.13 24.07 19.14
CA ARG A 299 10.96 23.56 18.04
C ARG A 299 11.37 24.63 17.04
N GLN A 300 10.64 25.75 16.97
CA GLN A 300 11.01 26.93 16.19
C GLN A 300 11.94 27.90 16.95
N GLY A 301 12.27 27.63 18.21
CA GLY A 301 13.08 28.52 19.06
C GLY A 301 12.31 29.70 19.67
N ARG A 302 10.98 29.72 19.59
CA ARG A 302 10.11 30.81 20.10
C ARG A 302 9.67 30.51 21.53
N GLN A 303 10.62 30.49 22.47
CA GLN A 303 10.41 30.02 23.84
C GLN A 303 9.36 30.84 24.62
N ASP A 304 9.41 32.17 24.51
CA ASP A 304 8.50 33.07 25.25
C ASP A 304 7.03 32.85 24.85
N GLU A 305 6.79 32.69 23.55
CA GLU A 305 5.45 32.43 23.03
C GLU A 305 4.99 31.01 23.38
N ALA A 306 5.89 30.04 23.33
CA ALA A 306 5.58 28.65 23.68
C ALA A 306 5.16 28.50 25.14
N ALA A 307 5.83 29.20 26.06
CA ALA A 307 5.58 29.09 27.50
C ALA A 307 4.11 29.35 27.84
N SER A 308 3.53 30.41 27.27
CA SER A 308 2.11 30.76 27.50
C SER A 308 1.16 29.64 27.06
N HIS A 309 1.39 29.04 25.89
CA HIS A 309 0.56 27.95 25.40
C HIS A 309 0.70 26.66 26.22
N LEU A 310 1.92 26.30 26.61
CA LEU A 310 2.20 25.09 27.37
C LEU A 310 1.65 25.17 28.80
N THR A 311 1.81 26.31 29.47
CA THR A 311 1.23 26.53 30.81
C THR A 311 -0.29 26.41 30.79
N LEU A 312 -0.96 27.01 29.81
CA LEU A 312 -2.41 26.90 29.67
C LEU A 312 -2.83 25.45 29.38
N ALA A 313 -2.12 24.75 28.49
CA ALA A 313 -2.42 23.36 28.20
C ALA A 313 -2.28 22.45 29.44
N ALA A 314 -1.20 22.61 30.22
CA ALA A 314 -0.96 21.85 31.45
C ALA A 314 -2.00 22.16 32.55
N ALA A 315 -2.47 23.40 32.63
CA ALA A 315 -3.54 23.77 33.56
C ALA A 315 -4.88 23.09 33.21
N MET A 316 -5.13 22.83 31.93
CA MET A 316 -6.34 22.14 31.45
C MET A 316 -6.21 20.61 31.47
N THR A 317 -5.00 20.10 31.27
CA THR A 317 -4.71 18.67 31.22
C THR A 317 -3.36 18.42 31.92
N PRO A 318 -3.38 18.04 33.21
CA PRO A 318 -2.16 17.90 34.03
C PRO A 318 -1.10 16.94 33.48
N ASP A 319 -1.49 15.95 32.68
CA ASP A 319 -0.58 14.99 32.04
C ASP A 319 0.42 15.63 31.04
N TYR A 320 0.22 16.90 30.69
CA TYR A 320 1.12 17.68 29.83
C TYR A 320 2.24 18.40 30.56
N ALA A 321 2.24 18.39 31.90
CA ALA A 321 3.22 19.10 32.75
C ALA A 321 4.59 18.41 32.82
#